data_AF-A0A510PKN7-F1
#
_entry.id   AF-A0A510PKN7-F1
#
_cell.length_a   1.000
_cell.length_b   1.000
_cell.length_c   1.000
_cell.angle_alpha   90.00
_cell.angle_beta   90.00
_cell.angle_gamma   90.00
#
_symmetry.space_group_name_H-M   'P 1'
#
loop_
_entity.id
_entity.type
_entity.pdbx_description
1 polymer ?
#
loop_
_entity_poly.entity_id
_entity_poly.type
_entity_poly.pdbx_seq_one_letter_code
_entity_poly.pdbx_strand_id
1 'polypeptide(L)'
;MSESIEVQLSPRIQKHCLKLWQDEHYKHAAREAVVQVELALKEKGMVKDGRFGKTLIDSLFTVGGKHKTVKLCVPLGEDLQEQARSYFSSVFAYYRNYLAHDGSKIDKNSALRILVITSELLDLIDASSLSYSDLGGVEGLLKAGIFDSKDQLLGVLKTCDGYALPGHDADGLREEIFEYYGALDHNLDAVFELNLVRYIDTEFDVPDWGVEEGGWLELTDLGRQFIDEIQSGSDEE
;
A
#
# COMPACT_ATOMS: atom_id res chain seq x y z
N MET A 1 29.05 13.85 12.92
CA MET A 1 29.05 12.42 12.56
C MET A 1 28.52 12.35 11.14
N SER A 2 29.29 11.89 10.15
CA SER A 2 28.73 11.64 8.83
C SER A 2 27.93 10.34 8.93
N GLU A 3 26.61 10.42 8.86
CA GLU A 3 25.80 9.21 8.71
C GLU A 3 26.28 8.45 7.48
N SER A 4 26.57 7.17 7.66
CA SER A 4 26.89 6.29 6.53
C SER A 4 25.69 6.31 5.61
N ILE A 5 25.95 6.48 4.33
CA ILE A 5 24.97 6.43 3.24
C ILE A 5 24.08 5.19 3.30
N GLU A 6 24.63 4.12 3.87
CA GLU A 6 23.98 2.83 4.12
C GLU A 6 22.74 2.97 5.00
N VAL A 7 22.72 3.93 5.95
CA VAL A 7 21.57 4.17 6.84
C VAL A 7 20.38 4.78 6.08
N GLN A 8 20.62 5.45 4.95
CA GLN A 8 19.59 6.13 4.16
C GLN A 8 19.09 5.30 2.96
N LEU A 9 19.64 4.11 2.74
CA LEU A 9 19.20 3.22 1.66
C LEU A 9 18.19 2.21 2.19
N SER A 10 17.16 1.90 1.40
CA SER A 10 16.20 0.88 1.79
C SER A 10 16.90 -0.48 1.92
N PRO A 11 16.41 -1.40 2.79
CA PRO A 11 17.03 -2.71 3.00
C PRO A 11 17.22 -3.50 1.70
N ARG A 12 16.29 -3.35 0.74
CA ARG A 12 16.38 -3.99 -0.58
C ARG A 12 17.53 -3.43 -1.41
N ILE A 13 17.73 -2.11 -1.43
CA ILE A 13 18.87 -1.49 -2.13
C ILE A 13 20.20 -1.89 -1.48
N GLN A 14 20.28 -1.89 -0.14
CA GLN A 14 21.48 -2.35 0.56
C GLN A 14 21.83 -3.79 0.16
N LYS A 15 20.84 -4.70 0.19
CA LYS A 15 21.03 -6.11 -0.15
C LYS A 15 21.52 -6.32 -1.58
N HIS A 16 20.98 -5.59 -2.56
CA HIS A 16 21.22 -5.87 -3.98
C HIS A 16 22.29 -4.98 -4.63
N CYS A 17 22.55 -3.79 -4.09
CA CYS A 17 23.38 -2.78 -4.74
C CYS A 17 24.68 -2.47 -3.99
N LEU A 18 24.76 -2.72 -2.68
CA LEU A 18 25.91 -2.28 -1.86
C LEU A 18 27.23 -2.93 -2.30
N LYS A 19 27.21 -4.21 -2.65
CA LYS A 19 28.41 -4.89 -3.17
C LYS A 19 28.92 -4.23 -4.46
N LEU A 20 28.02 -3.97 -5.41
CA LEU A 20 28.37 -3.28 -6.66
C LEU A 20 28.93 -1.88 -6.40
N TRP A 21 28.40 -1.18 -5.40
CA TRP A 21 28.89 0.13 -4.99
C TRP A 21 30.31 0.06 -4.41
N GLN A 22 30.56 -0.91 -3.50
CA GLN A 22 31.87 -1.13 -2.86
C GLN A 22 32.93 -1.55 -3.88
N ASP A 23 32.55 -2.31 -4.91
CA ASP A 23 33.41 -2.72 -6.02
C ASP A 23 33.57 -1.61 -7.10
N GLU A 24 33.14 -0.38 -6.81
CA GLU A 24 33.19 0.79 -7.70
C GLU A 24 32.40 0.64 -9.02
N HIS A 25 31.50 -0.33 -9.09
CA HIS A 25 30.60 -0.56 -10.22
C HIS A 25 29.35 0.35 -10.14
N TYR A 26 29.56 1.66 -10.00
CA TYR A 26 28.51 2.64 -9.71
C TYR A 26 27.34 2.62 -10.71
N LYS A 27 27.62 2.55 -12.01
CA LYS A 27 26.59 2.43 -13.05
C LYS A 27 25.76 1.14 -12.88
N HIS A 28 26.40 0.03 -12.54
CA HIS A 28 25.71 -1.24 -12.34
C HIS A 28 24.86 -1.22 -11.07
N ALA A 29 25.36 -0.62 -9.98
CA ALA A 29 24.59 -0.40 -8.77
C ALA A 29 23.33 0.43 -9.04
N ALA A 30 23.46 1.54 -9.77
CA ALA A 30 22.33 2.39 -10.15
C ALA A 30 21.31 1.67 -11.03
N ARG A 31 21.78 0.87 -12.00
CA ARG A 31 20.91 0.05 -12.84
C ARG A 31 20.16 -0.99 -12.03
N GLU A 32 20.85 -1.71 -11.15
CA GLU A 32 20.26 -2.74 -10.28
C GLU A 32 19.20 -2.13 -9.37
N ALA A 33 19.45 -0.95 -8.82
CA ALA A 33 18.48 -0.26 -7.97
C ALA A 33 17.15 0.03 -8.68
N VAL A 34 17.20 0.54 -9.92
CA VAL A 34 15.99 0.77 -10.73
C VAL A 34 15.28 -0.55 -11.06
N VAL A 35 16.03 -1.63 -11.31
CA VAL A 35 15.46 -2.98 -11.51
C VAL A 35 14.75 -3.46 -10.25
N GLN A 36 15.30 -3.23 -9.06
CA GLN A 36 14.66 -3.63 -7.80
C GLN A 36 13.34 -2.89 -7.54
N VAL A 37 13.22 -1.61 -7.92
CA VAL A 37 11.93 -0.90 -7.90
C VAL A 37 10.93 -1.56 -8.86
N GLU A 38 11.37 -1.90 -10.08
CA GLU A 38 10.51 -2.56 -11.08
C GLU A 38 10.01 -3.93 -10.60
N LEU A 39 10.88 -4.70 -9.92
CA LEU A 39 10.51 -5.98 -9.30
C LEU A 39 9.54 -5.80 -8.14
N ALA A 40 9.79 -4.84 -7.25
CA ALA A 40 8.90 -4.55 -6.12
C ALA A 40 7.48 -4.16 -6.59
N LEU A 41 7.37 -3.34 -7.64
CA LEU A 41 6.08 -3.01 -8.26
C LEU A 41 5.35 -4.25 -8.79
N LYS A 42 6.07 -5.19 -9.43
CA LYS A 42 5.48 -6.43 -9.92
C LYS A 42 5.04 -7.35 -8.79
N GLU A 43 5.85 -7.46 -7.75
CA GLU A 43 5.56 -8.26 -6.57
C GLU A 43 4.31 -7.72 -5.86
N LYS A 44 4.32 -6.43 -5.49
CA LYS A 44 3.21 -5.75 -4.80
C LYS A 44 1.94 -5.74 -5.66
N GLY A 45 2.06 -5.40 -6.94
CA GLY A 45 0.95 -5.39 -7.90
C GLY A 45 0.58 -6.76 -8.47
N MET A 46 1.17 -7.85 -7.99
CA MET A 46 0.94 -9.23 -8.46
C MET A 46 0.99 -9.39 -10.01
N VAL A 47 1.87 -8.65 -10.68
CA VAL A 47 1.99 -8.64 -12.15
C VAL A 47 2.92 -9.76 -12.60
N LYS A 48 2.35 -10.81 -13.21
CA LYS A 48 3.09 -12.00 -13.67
C LYS A 48 3.54 -11.95 -15.14
N ASP A 49 3.19 -10.90 -15.87
CA ASP A 49 3.47 -10.79 -17.29
C ASP A 49 4.74 -9.96 -17.61
N GLY A 50 4.99 -9.81 -18.91
CA GLY A 50 6.14 -9.09 -19.46
C GLY A 50 6.02 -7.57 -19.47
N ARG A 51 5.09 -6.95 -18.72
CA ARG A 51 5.03 -5.48 -18.62
C ARG A 51 6.23 -4.92 -17.87
N PHE A 52 6.73 -3.78 -18.32
CA PHE A 52 7.85 -3.06 -17.72
C PHE A 52 7.75 -1.55 -17.98
N GLY A 53 8.56 -0.76 -17.30
CA GLY A 53 8.64 0.68 -17.55
C GLY A 53 7.31 1.39 -17.34
N LYS A 54 7.03 2.34 -18.25
CA LYS A 54 5.77 3.07 -18.26
C LYS A 54 4.54 2.16 -18.33
N THR A 55 4.58 1.08 -19.11
CA THR A 55 3.44 0.17 -19.25
C THR A 55 3.10 -0.54 -17.94
N LEU A 56 4.11 -0.89 -17.14
CA LEU A 56 3.90 -1.43 -15.80
C LEU A 56 3.24 -0.38 -14.90
N ILE A 57 3.81 0.83 -14.85
CA ILE A 57 3.33 1.92 -14.00
C ILE A 57 1.89 2.33 -14.36
N ASP A 58 1.62 2.54 -15.65
CA ASP A 58 0.27 2.86 -16.13
C ASP A 58 -0.73 1.79 -15.73
N SER A 59 -0.33 0.52 -15.73
CA SER A 59 -1.23 -0.56 -15.31
C SER A 59 -1.44 -0.69 -13.80
N LEU A 60 -0.60 -0.05 -12.99
CA LEU A 60 -0.69 -0.10 -11.54
C LEU A 60 -1.36 1.14 -10.94
N PHE A 61 -1.24 2.31 -11.57
CA PHE A 61 -1.66 3.58 -10.97
C PHE A 61 -2.72 4.37 -11.76
N THR A 62 -3.21 3.89 -12.92
CA THR A 62 -4.19 4.67 -13.71
C THR A 62 -5.60 4.61 -13.12
N VAL A 63 -6.18 5.78 -12.85
CA VAL A 63 -7.59 5.96 -12.44
C VAL A 63 -8.51 6.03 -13.66
N GLY A 64 -9.48 5.11 -13.78
CA GLY A 64 -10.67 5.27 -14.61
C GLY A 64 -10.62 4.75 -16.06
N GLY A 65 -11.79 4.30 -16.52
CA GLY A 65 -12.09 3.74 -17.85
C GLY A 65 -12.81 2.38 -17.75
N LYS A 66 -13.52 1.93 -18.80
CA LYS A 66 -14.24 0.63 -18.83
C LYS A 66 -13.37 -0.61 -18.53
N HIS A 67 -12.05 -0.44 -18.47
CA HIS A 67 -11.06 -1.52 -18.28
C HIS A 67 -9.86 -1.13 -17.41
N LYS A 68 -9.90 -0.02 -16.65
CA LYS A 68 -8.75 0.44 -15.87
C LYS A 68 -9.16 0.98 -14.50
N THR A 69 -8.94 0.14 -13.52
CA THR A 69 -8.96 0.46 -12.10
C THR A 69 -7.53 0.74 -11.64
N VAL A 70 -7.36 1.64 -10.67
CA VAL A 70 -6.08 1.76 -9.94
C VAL A 70 -5.80 0.41 -9.31
N LYS A 71 -4.55 -0.06 -9.29
CA LYS A 71 -4.17 -1.31 -8.61
C LYS A 71 -3.37 -1.07 -7.33
N LEU A 72 -2.53 -0.05 -7.30
CA LEU A 72 -1.77 0.36 -6.12
C LEU A 72 -2.23 1.74 -5.69
N CYS A 73 -2.76 1.85 -4.49
CA CYS A 73 -3.17 3.11 -3.88
C CYS A 73 -2.00 3.70 -3.09
N VAL A 74 -1.72 4.99 -3.29
CA VAL A 74 -0.57 5.65 -2.64
C VAL A 74 -0.91 6.07 -1.21
N PRO A 75 0.06 6.01 -0.28
CA PRO A 75 -0.19 6.26 1.15
C PRO A 75 -0.44 7.74 1.49
N LEU A 76 -0.16 8.66 0.57
CA LEU A 76 -0.22 10.11 0.82
C LEU A 76 -1.59 10.74 0.50
N GLY A 77 -2.59 9.94 0.15
CA GLY A 77 -3.94 10.40 -0.19
C GLY A 77 -4.32 10.13 -1.64
N GLU A 78 -5.61 9.89 -1.87
CA GLU A 78 -6.16 9.56 -3.19
C GLU A 78 -6.01 10.71 -4.20
N ASP A 79 -6.00 11.96 -3.74
CA ASP A 79 -5.81 13.16 -4.56
C ASP A 79 -4.39 13.27 -5.13
N LEU A 80 -3.42 12.56 -4.56
CA LEU A 80 -2.04 12.47 -5.00
C LEU A 80 -1.73 11.25 -5.89
N GLN A 81 -2.73 10.43 -6.20
CA GLN A 81 -2.57 9.19 -6.97
C GLN A 81 -1.95 9.44 -8.37
N GLU A 82 -2.40 10.48 -9.07
CA GLU A 82 -1.91 10.83 -10.40
C GLU A 82 -0.48 11.41 -10.34
N GLN A 83 -0.17 12.16 -9.29
CA GLN A 83 1.16 12.71 -9.02
C GLN A 83 2.14 11.59 -8.73
N ALA A 84 1.74 10.58 -7.95
CA ALA A 84 2.55 9.39 -7.72
C ALA A 84 2.79 8.61 -9.02
N ARG A 85 1.74 8.38 -9.83
CA ARG A 85 1.89 7.76 -11.16
C ARG A 85 2.91 8.52 -12.02
N SER A 86 2.78 9.84 -12.06
CA SER A 86 3.67 10.72 -12.81
C SER A 86 5.10 10.66 -12.30
N TYR A 87 5.29 10.60 -10.97
CA TYR A 87 6.59 10.49 -10.35
C TYR A 87 7.30 9.18 -10.72
N PHE A 88 6.66 8.03 -10.50
CA PHE A 88 7.18 6.72 -10.92
C PHE A 88 7.50 6.72 -12.43
N SER A 89 6.57 7.21 -13.25
CA SER A 89 6.73 7.25 -14.72
C SER A 89 7.94 8.07 -15.14
N SER A 90 8.14 9.23 -14.50
CA SER A 90 9.22 10.16 -14.82
C SER A 90 10.58 9.61 -14.41
N VAL A 91 10.70 9.03 -13.21
CA VAL A 91 11.94 8.40 -12.75
C VAL A 91 12.33 7.25 -13.67
N PHE A 92 11.38 6.38 -14.04
CA PHE A 92 11.63 5.27 -14.95
C PHE A 92 11.98 5.76 -16.36
N ALA A 93 11.26 6.73 -16.90
CA ALA A 93 11.55 7.28 -18.22
C ALA A 93 12.95 7.90 -18.29
N TYR A 94 13.35 8.61 -17.24
CA TYR A 94 14.63 9.31 -17.19
C TYR A 94 15.81 8.35 -16.96
N TYR A 95 15.72 7.45 -15.97
CA TYR A 95 16.86 6.61 -15.59
C TYR A 95 16.87 5.22 -16.23
N ARG A 96 15.74 4.50 -16.26
CA ARG A 96 15.71 3.06 -16.65
C ARG A 96 16.29 2.84 -18.05
N ASN A 97 15.78 3.58 -19.03
CA ASN A 97 16.19 3.42 -20.42
C ASN A 97 17.65 3.88 -20.61
N TYR A 98 18.02 4.98 -19.96
CA TYR A 98 19.39 5.48 -20.04
C TYR A 98 20.40 4.48 -19.47
N LEU A 99 20.14 3.94 -18.27
CA LEU A 99 20.98 2.94 -17.59
C LEU A 99 21.01 1.60 -18.33
N ALA A 100 19.92 1.21 -18.99
CA ALA A 100 19.84 -0.03 -19.74
C ALA A 100 20.67 -0.01 -21.05
N HIS A 101 20.81 1.14 -21.70
CA HIS A 101 21.45 1.24 -23.02
C HIS A 101 22.82 1.92 -23.00
N ASP A 102 22.93 3.12 -22.44
CA ASP A 102 24.17 3.92 -22.47
C ASP A 102 24.78 3.98 -21.07
N GLY A 103 24.16 4.74 -20.16
CA GLY A 103 24.61 4.91 -18.78
C GLY A 103 26.03 5.46 -18.64
N SER A 104 26.71 5.87 -19.71
CA SER A 104 28.13 6.28 -19.69
C SER A 104 28.37 7.55 -18.88
N LYS A 105 27.35 8.40 -18.71
CA LYS A 105 27.42 9.63 -17.92
C LYS A 105 27.11 9.42 -16.43
N ILE A 106 26.87 8.18 -16.00
CA ILE A 106 26.60 7.88 -14.60
C ILE A 106 27.93 7.79 -13.85
N ASP A 107 28.25 8.89 -13.17
CA ASP A 107 29.34 8.95 -12.21
C ASP A 107 28.88 8.48 -10.81
N LYS A 108 29.81 8.46 -9.85
CA LYS A 108 29.54 8.09 -8.46
C LYS A 108 28.41 8.91 -7.83
N ASN A 109 28.37 10.23 -8.07
CA ASN A 109 27.38 11.13 -7.48
C ASN A 109 25.99 10.91 -8.09
N SER A 110 25.91 10.70 -9.40
CA SER A 110 24.68 10.39 -10.10
C SER A 110 24.15 9.03 -9.68
N ALA A 111 25.02 8.03 -9.58
CA ALA A 111 24.66 6.70 -9.10
C ALA A 111 24.09 6.76 -7.68
N LEU A 112 24.72 7.50 -6.77
CA LEU A 112 24.21 7.70 -5.43
C LEU A 112 22.79 8.30 -5.43
N ARG A 113 22.58 9.39 -6.17
CA ARG A 113 21.26 10.02 -6.23
C ARG A 113 20.18 9.06 -6.74
N ILE A 114 20.55 8.19 -7.68
CA ILE A 114 19.66 7.13 -8.16
C ILE A 114 19.36 6.13 -7.04
N LEU A 115 20.35 5.67 -6.27
CA LEU A 115 20.14 4.78 -5.12
C LEU A 115 19.17 5.38 -4.08
N VAL A 116 19.30 6.67 -3.80
CA VAL A 116 18.43 7.40 -2.86
C VAL A 116 16.99 7.48 -3.41
N ILE A 117 16.81 7.96 -4.64
CA ILE A 117 15.48 8.05 -5.27
C ILE A 117 14.82 6.67 -5.34
N THR A 118 15.57 5.62 -5.67
CA THR A 118 15.01 4.26 -5.70
C THR A 118 14.65 3.73 -4.32
N SER A 119 15.33 4.18 -3.26
CA SER A 119 14.96 3.83 -1.89
C SER A 119 13.62 4.47 -1.52
N GLU A 120 13.47 5.78 -1.81
CA GLU A 120 12.20 6.50 -1.63
C GLU A 120 11.04 5.84 -2.41
N LEU A 121 11.27 5.45 -3.67
CA LEU A 121 10.25 4.73 -4.44
C LEU A 121 9.89 3.37 -3.83
N LEU A 122 10.85 2.67 -3.21
CA LEU A 122 10.57 1.40 -2.52
C LEU A 122 9.74 1.62 -1.26
N ASP A 123 10.04 2.66 -0.48
CA ASP A 123 9.26 3.00 0.70
C ASP A 123 7.81 3.36 0.32
N LEU A 124 7.61 4.07 -0.79
CA LEU A 124 6.27 4.35 -1.35
C LEU A 124 5.54 3.08 -1.83
N ILE A 125 6.26 2.10 -2.38
CA ILE A 125 5.66 0.80 -2.79
C ILE A 125 5.26 0.00 -1.56
N ASP A 126 6.12 -0.07 -0.56
CA ASP A 126 5.88 -0.83 0.66
C ASP A 126 4.64 -0.30 1.39
N ALA A 127 4.54 1.03 1.50
CA ALA A 127 3.39 1.73 2.07
C ALA A 127 2.14 1.77 1.16
N SER A 128 2.23 1.39 -0.12
CA SER A 128 1.04 1.34 -0.98
C SER A 128 0.16 0.14 -0.63
N SER A 129 -1.16 0.26 -0.83
CA SER A 129 -2.10 -0.85 -0.68
C SER A 129 -2.60 -1.33 -2.05
N LEU A 130 -3.02 -2.59 -2.14
CA LEU A 130 -3.71 -3.10 -3.32
C LEU A 130 -5.13 -2.55 -3.38
N SER A 131 -5.61 -2.23 -4.58
CA SER A 131 -6.98 -1.77 -4.76
C SER A 131 -7.99 -2.92 -4.71
N TYR A 132 -9.21 -2.57 -4.29
CA TYR A 132 -10.39 -3.42 -4.22
C TYR A 132 -10.64 -4.29 -5.46
N SER A 133 -10.67 -3.67 -6.64
CA SER A 133 -11.05 -4.32 -7.89
C SER A 133 -10.09 -5.42 -8.35
N ASP A 134 -8.83 -5.34 -7.93
CA ASP A 134 -7.79 -6.31 -8.31
C ASP A 134 -7.64 -7.44 -7.29
N LEU A 135 -8.12 -7.24 -6.05
CA LEU A 135 -8.23 -8.31 -5.07
C LEU A 135 -9.35 -9.28 -5.41
N GLY A 136 -10.24 -8.99 -6.38
CA GLY A 136 -11.33 -9.89 -6.78
C GLY A 136 -12.59 -9.77 -5.94
N GLY A 137 -12.84 -8.59 -5.35
CA GLY A 137 -13.99 -8.36 -4.48
C GLY A 137 -13.91 -9.15 -3.17
N VAL A 138 -15.07 -9.48 -2.61
CA VAL A 138 -15.18 -10.31 -1.39
C VAL A 138 -14.45 -11.64 -1.59
N GLU A 139 -14.69 -12.30 -2.73
CA GLU A 139 -14.16 -13.64 -3.01
C GLU A 139 -12.64 -13.72 -2.99
N GLY A 140 -11.96 -12.69 -3.50
CA GLY A 140 -10.52 -12.74 -3.52
C GLY A 140 -9.83 -12.28 -2.23
N LEU A 141 -10.53 -11.56 -1.34
CA LEU A 141 -10.07 -11.42 0.06
C LEU A 141 -10.06 -12.78 0.77
N LEU A 142 -11.10 -13.60 0.57
CA LEU A 142 -11.17 -14.95 1.12
C LEU A 142 -10.07 -15.84 0.52
N LYS A 143 -9.89 -15.79 -0.80
CA LYS A 143 -8.86 -16.57 -1.49
C LYS A 143 -7.44 -16.19 -1.08
N ALA A 144 -7.21 -14.92 -0.74
CA ALA A 144 -5.94 -14.44 -0.22
C ALA A 144 -5.70 -14.86 1.24
N GLY A 145 -6.71 -15.44 1.91
CA GLY A 145 -6.64 -15.79 3.33
C GLY A 145 -6.60 -14.57 4.24
N ILE A 146 -7.10 -13.42 3.77
CA ILE A 146 -7.20 -12.19 4.57
C ILE A 146 -8.42 -12.30 5.50
N PHE A 147 -9.45 -13.05 5.12
CA PHE A 147 -10.57 -13.42 5.97
C PHE A 147 -10.91 -14.89 5.72
N ASP A 148 -11.34 -15.59 6.76
CA ASP A 148 -11.70 -17.01 6.69
C ASP A 148 -13.07 -17.24 6.04
N SER A 149 -13.97 -16.25 6.16
CA SER A 149 -15.34 -16.34 5.63
C SER A 149 -15.95 -14.97 5.37
N LYS A 150 -17.03 -14.94 4.55
CA LYS A 150 -17.85 -13.73 4.35
C LYS A 150 -18.43 -13.22 5.67
N ASP A 151 -18.84 -14.13 6.54
CA ASP A 151 -19.41 -13.80 7.85
C ASP A 151 -18.39 -13.11 8.75
N GLN A 152 -17.12 -13.55 8.73
CA GLN A 152 -16.05 -12.90 9.47
C GLN A 152 -15.80 -11.48 8.95
N LEU A 153 -15.69 -11.30 7.63
CA LEU A 153 -15.53 -9.98 7.02
C LEU A 153 -16.71 -9.05 7.33
N LEU A 154 -17.94 -9.55 7.16
CA LEU A 154 -19.17 -8.81 7.44
C LEU A 154 -19.26 -8.42 8.92
N GLY A 155 -18.90 -9.33 9.82
CA GLY A 155 -18.86 -9.12 11.26
C GLY A 155 -17.91 -7.99 11.64
N VAL A 156 -16.66 -8.07 11.15
CA VAL A 156 -15.64 -7.04 11.38
C VAL A 156 -16.11 -5.67 10.87
N LEU A 157 -16.62 -5.59 9.63
CA LEU A 157 -17.11 -4.33 9.06
C LEU A 157 -18.29 -3.74 9.84
N LYS A 158 -19.25 -4.58 10.24
CA LYS A 158 -20.41 -4.14 11.01
C LYS A 158 -20.06 -3.69 12.43
N THR A 159 -19.12 -4.37 13.09
CA THR A 159 -18.65 -3.95 14.41
C THR A 159 -17.88 -2.64 14.31
N CYS A 160 -17.09 -2.42 13.25
CA CYS A 160 -16.42 -1.15 13.04
C CYS A 160 -17.39 0.01 12.79
N ASP A 161 -18.50 -0.18 12.09
CA ASP A 161 -19.40 0.92 11.74
C ASP A 161 -20.08 1.54 12.98
N GLY A 162 -19.65 2.74 13.35
CA GLY A 162 -20.13 3.47 14.53
C GLY A 162 -19.42 3.12 15.84
N TYR A 163 -18.34 2.32 15.82
CA TYR A 163 -17.62 1.97 17.05
C TYR A 163 -16.91 3.18 17.65
N ALA A 164 -17.21 3.52 18.90
CA ALA A 164 -16.56 4.62 19.60
C ALA A 164 -15.24 4.18 20.27
N LEU A 165 -14.21 5.00 20.13
CA LEU A 165 -12.85 4.79 20.64
C LEU A 165 -12.47 6.01 21.51
N PRO A 166 -13.03 6.14 22.73
CA PRO A 166 -12.59 7.16 23.68
C PRO A 166 -11.13 6.93 24.06
N GLY A 167 -10.34 8.00 24.14
CA GLY A 167 -8.90 7.90 24.44
C GLY A 167 -8.08 7.21 23.35
N HIS A 168 -8.64 7.02 22.14
CA HIS A 168 -8.06 6.25 21.04
C HIS A 168 -7.78 4.77 21.35
N ASP A 169 -8.39 4.22 22.41
CA ASP A 169 -8.23 2.82 22.79
C ASP A 169 -9.10 1.90 21.92
N ALA A 170 -8.47 0.90 21.31
CA ALA A 170 -9.11 -0.09 20.46
C ALA A 170 -9.09 -1.51 21.04
N ASP A 171 -8.67 -1.68 22.29
CA ASP A 171 -8.60 -3.00 22.94
C ASP A 171 -9.98 -3.66 23.04
N GLY A 172 -11.01 -2.88 23.40
CA GLY A 172 -12.39 -3.36 23.41
C GLY A 172 -12.90 -3.78 22.02
N LEU A 173 -12.54 -3.04 20.97
CA LEU A 173 -12.87 -3.38 19.59
C LEU A 173 -12.21 -4.71 19.18
N ARG A 174 -10.92 -4.87 19.50
CA ARG A 174 -10.15 -6.09 19.21
C ARG A 174 -10.71 -7.30 19.93
N GLU A 175 -11.06 -7.15 21.21
CA GLU A 175 -11.68 -8.20 22.00
C GLU A 175 -13.03 -8.61 21.39
N GLU A 176 -13.89 -7.65 21.04
CA GLU A 176 -15.19 -7.92 20.45
C GLU A 176 -15.08 -8.66 19.10
N ILE A 177 -14.25 -8.17 18.16
CA ILE A 177 -14.14 -8.84 16.86
C ILE A 177 -13.51 -10.24 16.97
N PHE A 178 -12.61 -10.45 17.93
CA PHE A 178 -12.03 -11.76 18.20
C PHE A 178 -13.05 -12.72 18.81
N GLU A 179 -13.79 -12.29 19.83
CA GLU A 179 -14.76 -13.13 20.53
C GLU A 179 -15.93 -13.55 19.65
N TYR A 180 -16.47 -12.63 18.84
CA TYR A 180 -17.67 -12.90 18.05
C TYR A 180 -17.38 -13.49 16.67
N TYR A 181 -16.23 -13.18 16.07
CA TYR A 181 -15.94 -13.56 14.68
C TYR A 181 -14.61 -14.30 14.50
N GLY A 182 -13.85 -14.52 15.58
CA GLY A 182 -12.53 -15.15 15.51
C GLY A 182 -11.52 -14.32 14.71
N ALA A 183 -11.78 -13.01 14.52
CA ALA A 183 -10.90 -12.13 13.77
C ALA A 183 -9.70 -11.73 14.64
N LEU A 184 -8.51 -11.72 14.03
CA LEU A 184 -7.24 -11.32 14.61
C LEU A 184 -6.87 -9.89 14.17
N ASP A 185 -5.82 -9.33 14.78
CA ASP A 185 -5.37 -7.95 14.51
C ASP A 185 -5.13 -7.66 13.02
N HIS A 186 -4.54 -8.61 12.29
CA HIS A 186 -4.28 -8.44 10.86
C HIS A 186 -5.57 -8.33 10.02
N ASN A 187 -6.71 -8.86 10.49
CA ASN A 187 -8.00 -8.69 9.82
C ASN A 187 -8.51 -7.25 10.01
N LEU A 188 -8.29 -6.67 11.19
CA LEU A 188 -8.63 -5.28 11.47
C LEU A 188 -7.72 -4.33 10.69
N ASP A 189 -6.41 -4.58 10.66
CA ASP A 189 -5.47 -3.80 9.85
C ASP A 189 -5.88 -3.83 8.37
N ALA A 190 -6.28 -5.00 7.87
CA ALA A 190 -6.72 -5.15 6.48
C ALA A 190 -7.92 -4.26 6.13
N VAL A 191 -8.93 -4.10 7.01
CA VAL A 191 -10.08 -3.24 6.68
C VAL A 191 -9.71 -1.75 6.58
N PHE A 192 -8.67 -1.31 7.27
CA PHE A 192 -8.11 0.04 7.13
C PHE A 192 -7.22 0.17 5.88
N GLU A 193 -6.32 -0.78 5.65
CA GLU A 193 -5.42 -0.78 4.48
C GLU A 193 -6.18 -0.83 3.15
N LEU A 194 -7.30 -1.55 3.15
CA LEU A 194 -8.21 -1.67 2.01
C LEU A 194 -9.18 -0.48 1.89
N ASN A 195 -9.08 0.51 2.79
CA ASN A 195 -9.95 1.68 2.85
C ASN A 195 -11.44 1.31 2.95
N LEU A 196 -11.78 0.26 3.70
CA LEU A 196 -13.16 -0.16 3.97
C LEU A 196 -13.73 0.57 5.19
N VAL A 197 -12.87 0.85 6.16
CA VAL A 197 -13.17 1.57 7.39
C VAL A 197 -12.23 2.77 7.49
N ARG A 198 -12.74 3.87 8.04
CA ARG A 198 -11.95 5.06 8.38
C ARG A 198 -12.22 5.47 9.82
N TYR A 199 -11.26 6.17 10.40
CA TYR A 199 -11.38 6.78 11.72
C TYR A 199 -11.79 8.25 11.59
N ILE A 200 -12.77 8.67 12.41
CA ILE A 200 -13.24 10.05 12.53
C ILE A 200 -12.84 10.57 13.90
N ASP A 201 -11.91 11.51 13.92
CA ASP A 201 -11.43 12.17 15.13
C ASP A 201 -12.49 13.12 15.71
N THR A 202 -12.68 13.08 17.03
CA THR A 202 -13.67 13.87 17.74
C THR A 202 -13.33 14.06 19.22
N GLU A 203 -14.23 14.77 19.90
CA GLU A 203 -14.22 14.92 21.35
C GLU A 203 -15.48 14.26 21.92
N PHE A 204 -15.31 13.40 22.92
CA PHE A 204 -16.39 12.79 23.67
C PHE A 204 -16.64 13.56 24.96
N ASP A 205 -17.89 13.89 25.24
CA ASP A 205 -18.30 14.35 26.57
C ASP A 205 -18.59 13.12 27.44
N VAL A 206 -17.61 12.74 28.27
CA VAL A 206 -17.70 11.58 29.13
C VAL A 206 -18.25 12.02 30.50
N PRO A 207 -19.42 11.50 30.92
CA PRO A 207 -19.99 11.85 32.21
C PRO A 207 -18.99 11.58 33.34
N ASP A 208 -18.78 12.57 34.21
CA ASP A 208 -17.84 12.57 35.35
C ASP A 208 -16.34 12.71 35.01
N TRP A 209 -15.94 12.62 33.74
CA TRP A 209 -14.53 12.70 33.30
C TRP A 209 -14.25 13.94 32.44
N GLY A 210 -15.31 14.56 31.90
CA GLY A 210 -15.22 15.76 31.07
C GLY A 210 -14.99 15.40 29.61
N VAL A 211 -14.46 16.36 28.86
CA VAL A 211 -14.17 16.18 27.44
C VAL A 211 -12.91 15.33 27.27
N GLU A 212 -13.02 14.23 26.54
CA GLU A 212 -11.93 13.32 26.21
C GLU A 212 -11.71 13.27 24.69
N GLU A 213 -10.45 13.35 24.28
CA GLU A 213 -10.06 13.17 22.87
C GLU A 213 -10.28 11.71 22.46
N GLY A 214 -10.79 11.50 21.26
CA GLY A 214 -11.07 10.17 20.76
C GLY A 214 -11.68 10.24 19.37
N GLY A 215 -12.45 9.24 19.01
CA GLY A 215 -13.11 9.21 17.71
C GLY A 215 -14.02 8.03 17.55
N TRP A 216 -14.63 7.90 16.38
CA TRP A 216 -15.37 6.69 16.04
C TRP A 216 -14.95 6.17 14.67
N LEU A 217 -15.25 4.91 14.44
CA LEU A 217 -15.05 4.25 13.16
C LEU A 217 -16.29 4.36 12.29
N GLU A 218 -16.09 4.53 10.99
CA GLU A 218 -17.18 4.51 9.99
C GLU A 218 -16.78 3.71 8.77
N LEU A 219 -17.77 3.11 8.14
CA LEU A 219 -17.58 2.57 6.79
C LEU A 219 -17.36 3.69 5.76
N THR A 220 -16.42 3.45 4.87
CA THR A 220 -16.29 4.22 3.63
C THR A 220 -17.40 3.80 2.65
N ASP A 221 -17.55 4.54 1.55
CA ASP A 221 -18.46 4.12 0.47
C ASP A 221 -18.09 2.74 -0.09
N LEU A 222 -16.81 2.39 -0.05
CA LEU A 222 -16.32 1.07 -0.43
C LEU A 222 -16.70 0.01 0.61
N GLY A 223 -16.52 0.29 1.91
CA GLY A 223 -16.95 -0.62 2.98
C GLY A 223 -18.45 -0.92 2.92
N ARG A 224 -19.28 0.08 2.59
CA ARG A 224 -20.72 -0.11 2.37
C ARG A 224 -21.02 -1.00 1.17
N GLN A 225 -20.32 -0.80 0.05
CA GLN A 225 -20.46 -1.67 -1.13
C GLN A 225 -20.10 -3.13 -0.81
N PHE A 226 -19.12 -3.37 0.05
CA PHE A 226 -18.78 -4.72 0.51
C PHE A 226 -19.90 -5.39 1.28
N ILE A 227 -20.53 -4.65 2.20
CA ILE A 227 -21.67 -5.16 2.95
C ILE A 227 -22.82 -5.50 1.98
N ASP A 228 -23.11 -4.61 1.04
CA ASP A 228 -24.16 -4.82 0.04
C ASP A 228 -23.87 -6.03 -0.86
N GLU A 229 -22.62 -6.25 -1.29
CA GLU A 229 -22.20 -7.40 -2.11
C GLU A 229 -22.37 -8.72 -1.34
N ILE A 230 -21.94 -8.76 -0.07
CA ILE A 230 -22.08 -9.95 0.78
C ILE A 230 -23.56 -10.27 0.98
N GLN A 231 -24.38 -9.26 1.28
CA GLN A 231 -25.80 -9.43 1.56
C GLN A 231 -26.62 -9.78 0.31
N SER A 232 -26.28 -9.21 -0.85
CA SER A 232 -26.97 -9.51 -2.11
C SER A 232 -26.60 -10.89 -2.66
N GLY A 233 -25.39 -11.39 -2.37
CA GLY A 233 -24.96 -12.73 -2.76
C GLY A 233 -25.56 -13.86 -1.90
N SER A 234 -26.10 -13.55 -0.72
CA SER A 234 -26.81 -14.50 0.15
C SER A 234 -28.29 -14.72 -0.21
N ASP A 235 -28.85 -13.92 -1.12
CA ASP A 235 -30.24 -14.06 -1.60
C ASP A 235 -30.37 -14.96 -2.85
N GLU A 236 -29.24 -15.43 -3.43
CA GLU A 236 -29.21 -16.28 -4.64
C GLU A 236 -28.85 -17.77 -4.37
N GLU A 237 -28.68 -18.19 -3.11
CA GLU A 237 -28.51 -19.61 -2.69
C GLU A 237 -29.76 -20.18 -2.02
#